data_AF-A0A2E8D641-F1
#
_entry.id   AF-A0A2E8D641-F1
#
_cell.length_a   1.000
_cell.length_b   1.000
_cell.length_c   1.000
_cell.angle_alpha   90.00
_cell.angle_beta   90.00
_cell.angle_gamma   90.00
#
_symmetry.space_group_name_H-M   'P 1'
#
loop_
_entity.id
_entity.type
_entity.pdbx_description
1 polymer ?
#
loop_
_entity_poly.entity_id
_entity_poly.type
_entity_poly.pdbx_seq_one_letter_code
_entity_poly.pdbx_strand_id
1 'polypeptide(L)'
;MFDPKPNAPAEYRGPFSTIATKLPGVRFTELFPKIAAQSDLFSLVRSNVNHSGDHLIAGSLGLTGDTADADTHSPNFGSIMARQRPATDVGR
;
A
#
# COMPACT_ATOMS: atom_id res chain seq x y z
N MET A 1 7.38 -2.24 -7.45
CA MET A 1 5.93 -2.06 -7.56
C MET A 1 5.19 -3.36 -7.25
N PHE A 2 4.05 -3.27 -6.55
CA PHE A 2 3.24 -4.41 -6.09
C PHE A 2 2.26 -4.97 -7.13
N ASP A 3 1.98 -4.23 -8.20
CA ASP A 3 1.09 -4.65 -9.28
C ASP A 3 1.70 -4.29 -10.65
N PRO A 4 2.65 -5.09 -11.15
CA PRO A 4 3.47 -4.73 -12.32
C PRO A 4 2.75 -4.90 -13.67
N LYS A 5 1.45 -5.22 -13.69
CA LYS A 5 0.63 -5.38 -14.90
C LYS A 5 1.37 -6.10 -16.05
N PRO A 6 1.85 -7.34 -15.87
CA PRO A 6 2.77 -8.00 -16.81
C PRO A 6 2.20 -8.17 -18.23
N ASN A 7 0.88 -8.23 -18.36
CA ASN A 7 0.19 -8.42 -19.62
C ASN A 7 -0.25 -7.10 -20.28
N ALA A 8 -0.01 -5.94 -19.65
CA ALA A 8 -0.33 -4.65 -20.23
C ALA A 8 0.76 -4.19 -21.22
N PRO A 9 0.44 -3.32 -22.18
CA PRO A 9 1.44 -2.73 -23.07
C PRO A 9 2.58 -2.05 -22.31
N ALA A 10 3.77 -2.01 -22.90
CA ALA A 10 4.98 -1.47 -22.27
C ALA A 10 4.81 -0.03 -21.76
N GLU A 11 4.02 0.77 -22.47
CA GLU A 11 3.67 2.16 -22.11
C GLU A 11 2.91 2.26 -20.78
N TYR A 12 2.15 1.24 -20.38
CA TYR A 12 1.35 1.24 -19.16
C TYR A 12 1.99 0.48 -18.00
N ARG A 13 2.70 -0.63 -18.27
CA ARG A 13 3.31 -1.46 -17.21
C ARG A 13 4.66 -0.94 -16.71
N GLY A 14 5.25 0.00 -17.43
CA GLY A 14 6.58 0.54 -17.13
C GLY A 14 7.73 -0.40 -17.51
N PRO A 15 8.98 0.01 -17.25
CA PRO A 15 10.17 -0.64 -17.80
C PRO A 15 10.66 -1.85 -16.99
N PHE A 16 10.14 -2.06 -15.79
CA PHE A 16 10.68 -3.05 -14.85
C PHE A 16 10.20 -4.47 -15.16
N SER A 17 11.09 -5.44 -14.97
CA SER A 17 10.76 -6.86 -15.10
C SER A 17 9.96 -7.35 -13.90
N THR A 18 9.28 -8.49 -14.06
CA THR A 18 8.47 -9.10 -13.01
C THR A 18 9.11 -10.35 -12.44
N ILE A 19 9.00 -10.53 -11.13
CA ILE A 19 9.42 -11.70 -10.38
C ILE A 19 8.21 -12.37 -9.74
N ALA A 20 8.28 -13.69 -9.55
CA ALA A 20 7.28 -14.43 -8.80
C ALA A 20 7.38 -14.09 -7.30
N THR A 21 6.26 -14.19 -6.59
CA THR A 21 6.24 -14.21 -5.12
C THR A 21 5.99 -15.64 -4.63
N LYS A 22 5.94 -15.85 -3.31
CA LYS A 22 5.52 -17.15 -2.75
C LYS A 22 4.02 -17.45 -2.97
N LEU A 23 3.21 -16.44 -3.25
CA LEU A 23 1.78 -16.61 -3.50
C LEU A 23 1.54 -16.93 -4.99
N PRO A 24 0.94 -18.09 -5.34
CA PRO A 24 0.64 -18.44 -6.72
C PRO A 24 -0.19 -17.35 -7.43
N GLY A 25 0.23 -16.99 -8.65
CA GLY A 25 -0.45 -15.97 -9.44
C GLY A 25 -0.16 -14.52 -9.06
N VAL A 26 0.57 -14.27 -7.96
CA VAL A 26 1.00 -12.92 -7.56
C VAL A 26 2.42 -12.67 -8.06
N ARG A 27 2.66 -11.49 -8.64
CA ARG A 27 3.96 -11.05 -9.15
C ARG A 27 4.27 -9.64 -8.66
N PHE A 28 5.53 -9.39 -8.30
CA PHE A 28 6.05 -8.05 -8.04
C PHE A 28 7.12 -7.70 -9.07
N THR A 29 7.61 -6.46 -9.04
CA THR A 29 8.78 -6.07 -9.84
C THR A 29 10.08 -6.61 -9.25
N GLU A 30 11.10 -6.78 -10.08
CA GLU A 30 12.47 -7.13 -9.68
C GLU A 30 13.09 -6.21 -8.61
N LEU A 31 12.56 -5.00 -8.43
CA LEU A 31 12.98 -4.05 -7.40
C LEU A 31 12.65 -4.49 -5.96
N PHE A 32 11.74 -5.44 -5.77
CA PHE A 32 11.24 -5.87 -4.45
C PHE A 32 11.53 -7.35 -4.14
N PRO A 33 12.79 -7.83 -4.26
CA PRO A 33 13.08 -9.26 -4.11
C PRO A 33 12.82 -9.77 -2.68
N LYS A 34 13.19 -8.97 -1.66
CA LYS A 34 12.97 -9.34 -0.25
C LYS A 34 11.50 -9.37 0.13
N ILE A 35 10.69 -8.45 -0.42
CA ILE A 35 9.25 -8.41 -0.15
C ILE A 35 8.55 -9.56 -0.89
N ALA A 36 8.95 -9.88 -2.12
CA ALA A 36 8.42 -11.03 -2.86
C ALA A 36 8.67 -12.36 -2.12
N ALA A 37 9.86 -12.51 -1.51
CA ALA A 37 10.22 -13.68 -0.71
C ALA A 37 9.46 -13.79 0.63
N GLN A 38 8.79 -12.72 1.06
CA GLN A 38 8.03 -12.64 2.32
C GLN A 38 6.52 -12.48 2.06
N SER A 39 6.04 -12.75 0.85
CA SER A 39 4.62 -12.56 0.50
C SER A 39 3.65 -13.47 1.27
N ASP A 40 4.16 -14.46 1.99
CA ASP A 40 3.44 -15.32 2.93
C ASP A 40 3.24 -14.68 4.32
N LEU A 41 3.95 -13.58 4.61
CA LEU A 41 3.91 -12.89 5.91
C LEU A 41 2.98 -11.68 5.94
N PHE A 42 2.36 -11.34 4.81
CA PHE A 42 1.45 -10.20 4.71
C PHE A 42 0.31 -10.46 3.72
N SER A 43 -0.71 -9.61 3.80
CA SER A 43 -1.84 -9.63 2.86
C SER A 43 -1.69 -8.53 1.82
N LEU A 44 -1.95 -8.85 0.55
CA LEU A 44 -2.02 -7.88 -0.54
C LEU A 44 -3.48 -7.43 -0.73
N VAL A 45 -3.80 -6.20 -0.33
CA VAL A 45 -5.13 -5.61 -0.52
C VAL A 45 -5.19 -4.92 -1.90
N ARG A 46 -6.06 -5.41 -2.79
CA ARG A 46 -6.22 -4.89 -4.17
C ARG A 46 -7.54 -4.15 -4.41
N SER A 47 -8.31 -3.92 -3.34
CA SER A 47 -9.61 -3.25 -3.40
C SER A 47 -9.53 -1.73 -3.24
N ASN A 48 -8.34 -1.15 -3.06
CA ASN A 48 -8.19 0.30 -2.98
C ASN A 48 -8.40 0.93 -4.36
N VAL A 49 -9.54 1.59 -4.54
CA VAL A 49 -9.89 2.35 -5.74
C VAL A 49 -10.24 3.75 -5.29
N ASN A 50 -9.57 4.75 -5.88
CA ASN A 50 -9.95 6.15 -5.74
C ASN A 50 -10.10 6.75 -7.14
N HIS A 51 -10.93 7.79 -7.24
CA HIS A 51 -11.25 8.43 -8.53
C HIS A 51 -10.58 9.80 -8.68
N SER A 52 -9.70 10.18 -7.74
CA SER A 52 -8.99 11.46 -7.78
C SER A 52 -7.57 11.27 -8.29
N GLY A 53 -7.19 12.04 -9.31
CA GLY A 53 -5.79 12.12 -9.74
C GLY A 53 -4.92 13.01 -8.84
N ASP A 54 -5.54 13.73 -7.90
CA ASP A 54 -4.85 14.67 -7.02
C ASP A 54 -4.13 13.92 -5.88
N HIS A 55 -2.83 14.20 -5.74
CA HIS A 55 -1.97 13.54 -4.77
C HIS A 55 -2.45 13.73 -3.32
N LEU A 56 -2.92 14.93 -2.96
CA LEU A 56 -3.38 15.24 -1.61
C LEU A 56 -4.72 14.56 -1.33
N ILE A 57 -5.69 14.70 -2.25
CA ILE A 57 -7.03 14.13 -2.08
C ILE A 57 -6.97 12.60 -2.05
N ALA A 58 -6.28 11.97 -3.01
CA ALA A 58 -6.16 10.52 -3.07
C ALA A 58 -5.40 9.95 -1.86
N GLY A 59 -4.35 10.65 -1.42
CA GLY A 59 -3.59 10.30 -0.22
C GLY A 59 -4.43 10.36 1.04
N SER A 60 -5.22 11.42 1.23
CA SER A 60 -6.12 11.55 2.38
C SER A 60 -7.20 10.49 2.37
N LEU A 61 -7.89 10.27 1.25
CA LEU A 61 -8.90 9.21 1.15
C LEU A 61 -8.31 7.84 1.53
N GLY A 62 -7.10 7.53 1.05
CA GLY A 62 -6.44 6.25 1.34
C GLY A 62 -5.96 6.08 2.78
N LEU A 63 -5.60 7.18 3.47
CA LEU A 63 -5.00 7.13 4.80
C LEU A 63 -5.98 7.45 5.94
N THR A 64 -7.00 8.27 5.67
CA THR A 64 -7.95 8.80 6.66
C THR A 64 -9.39 8.39 6.37
N GLY A 65 -9.71 8.00 5.12
CA GLY A 65 -11.07 7.76 4.67
C GLY A 65 -11.86 9.02 4.31
N ASP A 66 -11.21 10.19 4.28
CA ASP A 66 -11.82 11.49 4.06
C ASP A 66 -11.02 12.33 3.06
N THR A 67 -11.65 13.33 2.47
CA THR A 67 -10.97 14.30 1.60
C THR A 67 -10.11 15.25 2.44
N ALA A 68 -8.99 15.71 1.87
CA ALA A 68 -8.09 16.66 2.52
C ALA A 68 -8.72 18.06 2.58
N ASP A 69 -9.59 18.33 3.56
CA ASP A 69 -9.99 19.71 3.87
C ASP A 69 -8.95 20.36 4.79
N ALA A 70 -8.62 21.64 4.54
CA ALA A 70 -7.56 22.36 5.24
C ALA A 70 -7.90 22.61 6.71
N ASP A 71 -9.19 22.70 7.05
CA ASP A 71 -9.66 23.08 8.37
C ASP A 71 -9.94 21.89 9.30
N THR A 72 -10.04 20.66 8.78
CA THR A 72 -10.31 19.46 9.59
C THR A 72 -9.65 18.23 8.99
N HIS A 73 -8.39 17.98 9.34
CA HIS A 73 -7.70 16.78 8.89
C HIS A 73 -8.01 15.59 9.81
N SER A 74 -8.80 14.65 9.33
CA SER A 74 -9.03 13.38 10.02
C SER A 74 -7.70 12.64 10.26
N PRO A 75 -7.48 12.02 11.44
CA PRO A 75 -6.24 11.31 11.71
C PRO A 75 -6.11 10.11 10.77
N ASN A 76 -4.90 9.86 10.26
CA ASN A 76 -4.66 8.63 9.50
C ASN A 76 -4.85 7.38 10.39
N PHE A 77 -5.16 6.25 9.78
CA PHE A 77 -5.39 5.00 10.51
C PHE A 77 -4.19 4.61 11.40
N GLY A 78 -2.96 4.96 11.01
CA GLY A 78 -1.76 4.75 11.82
C GLY A 78 -1.77 5.54 13.14
N SER A 79 -2.19 6.80 13.12
CA SER A 79 -2.35 7.63 14.33
C SER A 79 -3.45 7.11 15.26
N ILE A 80 -4.56 6.64 14.70
CA ILE A 80 -5.64 6.00 15.47
C ILE A 80 -5.11 4.73 16.15
N MET A 81 -4.43 3.86 15.39
CA MET A 81 -3.83 2.64 15.92
C MET A 81 -2.78 2.94 17.00
N ALA A 82 -1.95 3.95 16.82
CA ALA A 82 -0.95 4.35 17.84
C ALA A 82 -1.61 4.77 19.16
N ARG A 83 -2.74 5.48 19.12
CA ARG A 83 -3.51 5.86 20.30
C ARG A 83 -4.24 4.68 20.94
N GLN A 84 -4.71 3.72 20.15
CA GLN A 84 -5.43 2.54 20.65
C GLN A 84 -4.53 1.42 21.15
N ARG A 85 -3.23 1.44 20.80
CA ARG A 85 -2.26 0.49 21.31
C ARG A 85 -2.17 0.61 22.85
N PRO A 86 -2.26 -0.50 23.59
CA PRO A 86 -1.99 -0.50 25.02
C PRO A 86 -0.61 0.10 25.28
N ALA A 87 -0.45 0.80 26.40
CA ALA A 87 0.88 1.17 26.87
C ALA A 87 1.72 -0.12 26.96
N THR A 88 2.83 -0.16 26.23
CA THR A 88 3.80 -1.24 26.40
C THR A 88 4.33 -1.13 27.82
N ASP A 89 4.03 -2.11 28.67
CA ASP A 89 4.74 -2.28 29.92
C ASP A 89 6.17 -2.66 29.56
N VAL A 90 7.06 -1.66 29.57
CA VAL A 90 8.50 -1.88 29.40
C VAL A 90 8.98 -2.35 30.75
N GLY A 91 8.75 -3.64 31.03
CA GLY A 91 9.29 -4.33 32.20
C GLY A 91 10.80 -4.11 32.26
N ARG A 92 11.23 -3.34 33.27
CA ARG A 92 12.60 -3.34 33.78
C ARG A 92 12.80 -4.54 34.68
#